data_AF-A0A087HGE0-F1
#
_entry.id   AF-A0A087HGE0-F1
#
_cell.length_a   1.000
_cell.length_b   1.000
_cell.length_c   1.000
_cell.angle_alpha   90.00
_cell.angle_beta   90.00
_cell.angle_gamma   90.00
#
_symmetry.space_group_name_H-M   'P 1'
#
loop_
_entity.id
_entity.type
_entity.pdbx_description
1 polymer ?
#
loop_
_entity_poly.entity_id
_entity_poly.type
_entity_poly.pdbx_seq_one_letter_code
_entity_poly.pdbx_strand_id
1 'polypeptide(L)'
;MNFRSNISALNEDIIVDQLLLSHDPDGRWLDSEMLLQEVETILSFVLQNDVSLPITAPLDFQVSTTNIEVSESKEKETLPYAISRISVQMLCPCMGENEIQTRTMVLFDLLKEYRWDAKAVLVLGALASTYGGLLLPIHLAFSDPVAASIATLNQLPIKRTNFGPWLNSLSLVVKAMVDITKCIVEFERLPFKQVKLDNKFVGETMSNIYLASYLVVKSALACLQQIPYFKKIQQAMESRRAAGELSSLGYQLRNIHTHLNKQVDECSTKIGNFQML
;
A
#
# COMPACT_ATOMS: atom_id res chain seq x y z
N MET A 1 14.67 -12.42 5.72
CA MET A 1 13.75 -13.10 6.67
C MET A 1 12.75 -13.83 5.78
N ASN A 2 12.47 -15.12 5.94
CA ASN A 2 11.58 -15.79 4.97
C ASN A 2 10.12 -15.28 5.10
N PHE A 3 9.71 -14.32 4.28
CA PHE A 3 8.33 -13.77 4.17
C PHE A 3 7.33 -14.74 3.51
N ARG A 4 7.61 -16.05 3.54
CA ARG A 4 6.83 -17.04 2.77
C ARG A 4 5.56 -17.39 3.56
N SER A 5 4.51 -16.60 3.35
CA SER A 5 3.18 -16.90 3.88
C SER A 5 2.39 -17.72 2.85
N ASN A 6 2.26 -19.02 3.08
CA ASN A 6 1.06 -19.75 2.67
C ASN A 6 0.13 -19.70 3.88
N ILE A 7 -0.78 -18.73 3.91
CA ILE A 7 -1.85 -18.72 4.91
C ILE A 7 -2.79 -19.87 4.51
N SER A 8 -3.12 -20.77 5.44
CA SER A 8 -4.12 -21.81 5.18
C SER A 8 -5.51 -21.18 5.17
N ALA A 9 -6.47 -21.75 4.45
CA ALA A 9 -7.85 -21.25 4.43
C ALA A 9 -8.43 -21.06 5.85
N LEU A 10 -8.16 -22.00 6.76
CA LEU A 10 -8.57 -21.88 8.17
C LEU A 10 -7.95 -20.66 8.88
N ASN A 11 -6.71 -20.31 8.56
CA ASN A 11 -6.08 -19.11 9.11
C ASN A 11 -6.62 -17.83 8.44
N GLU A 12 -7.04 -17.89 7.18
CA GLU A 12 -7.69 -16.76 6.49
C GLU A 12 -9.03 -16.41 7.15
N ASP A 13 -9.86 -17.41 7.45
CA ASP A 13 -11.14 -17.22 8.14
C ASP A 13 -10.94 -16.59 9.53
N ILE A 14 -9.98 -17.08 10.31
CA ILE A 14 -9.65 -16.53 11.64
C ILE A 14 -9.20 -15.06 11.53
N ILE A 15 -8.40 -14.72 10.52
CA ILE A 15 -7.94 -13.34 10.29
C ILE A 15 -9.15 -12.47 9.96
N VAL A 16 -10.02 -12.89 9.05
CA VAL A 16 -11.21 -12.12 8.65
C VAL A 16 -12.12 -11.87 9.85
N ASP A 17 -12.38 -12.89 10.67
CA ASP A 17 -13.19 -12.76 11.88
C ASP A 17 -12.58 -11.75 12.87
N GLN A 18 -11.27 -11.82 13.11
CA GLN A 18 -10.59 -10.87 13.99
C GLN A 18 -10.66 -9.43 13.48
N LEU A 19 -10.47 -9.24 12.17
CA LEU A 19 -10.55 -7.91 11.58
C LEU A 19 -11.97 -7.34 11.69
N LEU A 20 -12.99 -8.17 11.43
CA LEU A 20 -14.40 -7.79 11.55
C LEU A 20 -14.80 -7.46 12.98
N LEU A 21 -14.31 -8.22 13.97
CA LEU A 21 -14.55 -7.94 15.38
C LEU A 21 -14.03 -6.56 15.83
N SER A 22 -12.90 -6.13 15.26
CA SER A 22 -12.30 -4.82 15.58
C SER A 22 -12.86 -3.66 14.76
N HIS A 23 -13.56 -3.92 13.66
CA HIS A 23 -13.97 -2.89 12.72
C HIS A 23 -15.17 -2.09 13.25
N ASP A 24 -14.96 -0.80 13.47
CA ASP A 24 -15.95 0.12 14.05
C ASP A 24 -15.93 1.47 13.31
N PRO A 25 -16.44 1.54 12.06
CA PRO A 25 -16.37 2.76 11.25
C PRO A 25 -17.22 3.88 11.85
N ASP A 26 -16.62 5.04 12.11
CA ASP A 26 -17.28 6.19 12.75
C ASP A 26 -18.00 7.13 11.76
N GLY A 27 -18.04 6.73 10.49
CA GLY A 27 -18.63 7.52 9.40
C GLY A 27 -17.67 8.53 8.78
N ARG A 28 -16.40 8.62 9.23
CA ARG A 28 -15.40 9.45 8.58
C ARG A 28 -15.25 9.05 7.12
N TRP A 29 -15.08 10.07 6.28
CA TRP A 29 -14.91 9.90 4.86
C TRP A 29 -13.52 10.38 4.43
N LEU A 30 -12.89 9.60 3.57
CA LEU A 30 -11.62 9.87 2.92
C LEU A 30 -11.83 9.63 1.42
N ASP A 31 -11.36 10.55 0.58
CA ASP A 31 -11.30 10.31 -0.86
C ASP A 31 -10.17 9.33 -1.18
N SER A 32 -10.47 8.04 -1.06
CA SER A 32 -9.53 6.95 -1.31
C SER A 32 -9.02 6.94 -2.76
N GLU A 33 -9.81 7.39 -3.73
CA GLU A 33 -9.41 7.43 -5.14
C GLU A 33 -8.37 8.52 -5.38
N MET A 34 -8.62 9.75 -4.91
CA MET A 34 -7.66 10.85 -5.04
C MET A 34 -6.35 10.54 -4.30
N LEU A 35 -6.42 10.02 -3.07
CA LEU A 35 -5.20 9.68 -2.33
C LEU A 35 -4.42 8.53 -2.99
N LEU A 36 -5.11 7.55 -3.59
CA LEU A 36 -4.44 6.46 -4.32
C LEU A 36 -3.74 6.96 -5.58
N GLN A 37 -4.29 7.97 -6.27
CA GLN A 37 -3.63 8.62 -7.42
C GLN A 37 -2.33 9.33 -7.01
N GLU A 38 -2.32 10.04 -5.87
CA GLU A 38 -1.11 10.68 -5.33
C GLU A 38 -0.05 9.62 -4.95
N VAL A 39 -0.47 8.54 -4.31
CA VAL A 39 0.38 7.38 -3.98
C VAL A 39 1.03 6.80 -5.24
N GLU A 40 0.23 6.56 -6.29
CA GLU A 40 0.72 6.01 -7.57
C GLU A 40 1.67 6.98 -8.27
N THR A 41 1.39 8.29 -8.24
CA THR A 41 2.26 9.33 -8.79
C THR A 41 3.63 9.33 -8.12
N ILE A 42 3.67 9.34 -6.79
CA ILE A 42 4.92 9.30 -6.03
C ILE A 42 5.68 8.01 -6.33
N LEU A 43 5.04 6.85 -6.17
CA LEU A 43 5.71 5.55 -6.25
C LEU A 43 6.16 5.21 -7.68
N SER A 44 5.36 5.55 -8.69
CA SER A 44 5.74 5.33 -10.10
C SER A 44 6.95 6.17 -10.50
N PHE A 45 7.09 7.40 -9.97
CA PHE A 45 8.25 8.24 -10.22
C PHE A 45 9.49 7.72 -9.47
N VAL A 46 9.37 7.50 -8.15
CA VAL A 46 10.56 7.21 -7.34
C VAL A 46 11.12 5.80 -7.56
N LEU A 47 10.30 4.86 -8.03
CA LEU A 47 10.72 3.47 -8.30
C LEU A 47 11.26 3.22 -9.72
N GLN A 48 11.19 4.20 -10.64
CA GLN A 48 11.78 4.10 -11.99
C GLN A 48 13.31 3.95 -11.95
N ASN A 49 13.86 2.95 -12.64
CA ASN A 49 15.31 2.69 -12.67
C ASN A 49 16.10 3.61 -13.59
N ASP A 50 15.49 4.12 -14.65
CA ASP A 50 16.17 4.95 -15.63
C ASP A 50 16.07 6.43 -15.24
N VAL A 51 17.19 7.00 -14.80
CA VAL A 51 17.39 8.45 -14.59
C VAL A 51 17.68 9.15 -15.93
N SER A 52 17.15 8.62 -17.03
CA SER A 52 17.45 9.09 -18.39
C SER A 52 16.55 10.22 -18.85
N LEU A 53 15.53 10.59 -18.08
CA LEU A 53 14.80 11.83 -18.33
C LEU A 53 15.44 12.96 -17.53
N PRO A 54 16.04 13.97 -18.19
CA PRO A 54 16.09 15.27 -17.57
C PRO A 54 14.66 15.65 -17.20
N ILE A 55 14.47 16.35 -16.09
CA ILE A 55 13.23 17.06 -15.79
C ILE A 55 13.11 18.17 -16.85
N THR A 56 12.72 17.83 -18.08
CA THR A 56 12.54 18.77 -19.20
C THR A 56 11.09 18.86 -19.65
N ALA A 57 10.19 18.06 -19.08
CA ALA A 57 8.78 18.42 -19.13
C ALA A 57 8.58 19.53 -18.10
N PRO A 58 8.03 20.71 -18.47
CA PRO A 58 7.18 21.38 -17.52
C PRO A 58 6.10 20.34 -17.22
N LEU A 59 6.22 19.67 -16.06
CA LEU A 59 5.01 19.25 -15.40
C LEU A 59 4.22 20.55 -15.34
N ASP A 60 3.11 20.63 -16.07
CA ASP A 60 2.01 21.49 -15.67
C ASP A 60 1.58 20.98 -14.29
N PHE A 61 2.44 21.22 -13.31
CA PHE A 61 2.19 21.09 -11.90
C PHE A 61 1.32 22.31 -11.64
N GLN A 62 0.06 22.22 -12.08
CA GLN A 62 -0.98 22.77 -11.24
C GLN A 62 -0.67 22.19 -9.88
N VAL A 63 -0.26 23.08 -8.97
CA VAL A 63 -0.36 22.84 -7.54
C VAL A 63 -1.86 22.59 -7.34
N SER A 64 -2.29 21.36 -7.62
CA SER A 64 -3.57 20.89 -7.20
C SER A 64 -3.39 20.84 -5.71
N THR A 65 -3.82 21.91 -5.03
CA THR A 65 -4.23 21.83 -3.65
C THR A 65 -5.42 20.87 -3.64
N THR A 66 -5.18 19.58 -3.87
CA THR A 66 -6.12 18.52 -3.58
C THR A 66 -6.19 18.56 -2.07
N ASN A 67 -7.17 19.29 -1.55
CA ASN A 67 -7.53 19.20 -0.15
C ASN A 67 -8.11 17.80 0.02
N ILE A 68 -7.24 16.80 0.21
CA ILE A 68 -7.67 15.47 0.63
C ILE A 68 -8.15 15.65 2.07
N GLU A 69 -9.41 16.01 2.20
CA GLU A 69 -10.04 16.27 3.47
C GLU A 69 -10.56 14.96 4.06
N VAL A 70 -10.10 14.65 5.27
CA VAL A 70 -10.82 13.72 6.15
C VAL A 70 -11.99 14.52 6.71
N SER A 71 -13.25 14.17 6.39
CA SER A 71 -14.43 14.98 6.74
C SER A 71 -15.15 14.57 8.04
N GLU A 72 -15.81 15.58 8.64
CA GLU A 72 -16.48 15.76 9.96
C GLU A 72 -16.55 14.64 11.03
N SER A 73 -15.73 14.77 12.07
CA SER A 73 -16.08 14.45 13.47
C SER A 73 -15.28 15.33 14.46
N LYS A 74 -15.73 15.43 15.72
CA LYS A 74 -15.45 16.54 16.68
C LYS A 74 -13.99 16.77 17.13
N GLU A 75 -13.07 15.86 16.82
CA GLU A 75 -11.62 16.00 17.07
C GLU A 75 -10.86 15.41 15.87
N LYS A 76 -10.70 16.21 14.80
CA LYS A 76 -10.24 15.72 13.48
C LYS A 76 -8.77 15.32 13.49
N GLU A 77 -8.51 14.06 13.16
CA GLU A 77 -7.23 13.62 12.65
C GLU A 77 -6.99 14.20 11.24
N THR A 78 -5.90 14.95 11.03
CA THR A 78 -5.54 15.45 9.69
C THR A 78 -4.88 14.35 8.87
N LEU A 79 -5.02 14.37 7.54
CA LEU A 79 -4.35 13.39 6.67
C LEU A 79 -2.82 13.31 6.92
N PRO A 80 -2.07 14.43 7.03
CA PRO A 80 -0.64 14.37 7.34
C PRO A 80 -0.35 13.70 8.69
N TYR A 81 -1.19 13.95 9.70
CA TYR A 81 -1.05 13.30 11.00
C TYR A 81 -1.33 11.78 10.89
N ALA A 82 -2.38 11.38 10.17
CA ALA A 82 -2.69 9.96 9.94
C ALA A 82 -1.55 9.23 9.24
N ILE A 83 -1.04 9.78 8.13
CA ILE A 83 0.10 9.22 7.40
C ILE A 83 1.34 9.12 8.30
N SER A 84 1.63 10.16 9.10
CA SER A 84 2.78 10.16 10.00
C SER A 84 2.64 9.12 11.10
N ARG A 85 1.48 9.04 11.75
CA ARG A 85 1.15 8.07 12.81
C ARG A 85 1.30 6.64 12.32
N ILE A 86 0.78 6.34 11.13
CA ILE A 86 0.91 5.02 10.48
C ILE A 86 2.38 4.72 10.15
N SER A 87 3.09 5.68 9.56
CA SER A 87 4.51 5.52 9.19
C SER A 87 5.37 5.18 10.41
N VAL A 88 5.15 5.84 11.54
CA VAL A 88 5.85 5.54 12.81
C VAL A 88 5.63 4.10 13.24
N GLN A 89 4.38 3.61 13.17
CA GLN A 89 4.07 2.22 13.52
C GLN A 89 4.73 1.22 12.56
N MET A 90 4.74 1.52 11.27
CA MET A 90 5.31 0.62 10.25
C MET A 90 6.83 0.60 10.23
N LEU A 91 7.49 1.68 10.65
CA LEU A 91 8.96 1.79 10.71
C LEU A 91 9.55 1.18 11.98
N CYS A 92 8.73 0.86 12.98
CA CYS A 92 9.16 0.11 14.15
C CYS A 92 9.70 -1.27 13.70
N PRO A 93 10.94 -1.65 14.09
CA PRO A 93 11.53 -2.92 13.65
C PRO A 93 10.68 -4.12 14.07
N CYS A 94 10.50 -5.06 13.15
CA CYS A 94 9.83 -6.34 13.39
C CYS A 94 10.84 -7.50 13.26
N MET A 95 10.89 -8.37 14.25
CA MET A 95 11.73 -9.56 14.28
C MET A 95 10.99 -10.76 13.68
N GLY A 96 10.87 -10.75 12.36
CA GLY A 96 10.32 -11.87 11.60
C GLY A 96 8.80 -11.83 11.43
N GLU A 97 8.28 -12.92 10.84
CA GLU A 97 6.93 -12.99 10.29
C GLU A 97 5.82 -12.83 11.35
N ASN A 98 6.00 -13.40 12.55
CA ASN A 98 5.00 -13.32 13.62
C ASN A 98 4.82 -11.89 14.13
N GLU A 99 5.92 -11.13 14.24
CA GLU A 99 5.84 -9.73 14.64
C GLU A 99 5.23 -8.86 13.54
N ILE A 100 5.50 -9.16 12.26
CA ILE A 100 4.84 -8.50 11.13
C ILE A 100 3.33 -8.73 11.17
N GLN A 101 2.87 -9.96 11.41
CA GLN A 101 1.44 -10.28 11.53
C GLN A 101 0.80 -9.55 12.72
N THR A 102 1.46 -9.60 13.88
CA THR A 102 1.00 -8.89 15.09
C THR A 102 0.90 -7.39 14.84
N ARG A 103 1.92 -6.79 14.21
CA ARG A 103 1.96 -5.36 13.88
C ARG A 103 0.92 -4.99 12.82
N THR A 104 0.64 -5.89 11.89
CA THR A 104 -0.46 -5.71 10.92
C THR A 104 -1.79 -5.59 11.66
N MET A 105 -2.09 -6.46 12.64
CA MET A 105 -3.31 -6.35 13.43
C MET A 105 -3.38 -5.05 14.25
N VAL A 106 -2.25 -4.59 14.81
CA VAL A 106 -2.16 -3.28 15.48
C VAL A 106 -2.47 -2.13 14.52
N LEU A 107 -2.01 -2.19 13.27
CA LEU A 107 -2.36 -1.20 12.25
C LEU A 107 -3.87 -1.22 11.92
N PHE A 108 -4.51 -2.39 11.91
CA PHE A 108 -5.97 -2.46 11.72
C PHE A 108 -6.75 -1.89 12.90
N ASP A 109 -6.32 -2.12 14.14
CA ASP A 109 -6.91 -1.49 15.33
C ASP A 109 -6.73 0.03 15.30
N LEU A 110 -5.54 0.51 14.90
CA LEU A 110 -5.27 1.94 14.69
C LEU A 110 -6.20 2.59 13.65
N LEU A 111 -6.62 1.80 12.64
CA LEU A 111 -7.44 2.24 11.52
C LEU A 111 -8.90 1.75 11.62
N LYS A 112 -9.35 1.27 12.78
CA LYS A 112 -10.65 0.60 12.93
C LYS A 112 -11.85 1.45 12.49
N GLU A 113 -11.73 2.76 12.67
CA GLU A 113 -12.71 3.81 12.34
C GLU A 113 -12.81 4.09 10.84
N TYR A 114 -11.82 3.66 10.05
CA TYR A 114 -11.83 3.81 8.60
C TYR A 114 -12.53 2.66 7.89
N ARG A 115 -13.10 2.96 6.72
CA ARG A 115 -13.55 1.97 5.74
C ARG A 115 -12.37 1.16 5.18
N TRP A 116 -12.66 0.03 4.53
CA TRP A 116 -11.63 -0.90 4.04
C TRP A 116 -10.73 -0.32 2.96
N ASP A 117 -11.31 0.42 2.02
CA ASP A 117 -10.57 1.19 1.02
C ASP A 117 -9.65 2.22 1.68
N ALA A 118 -10.16 3.01 2.61
CA ALA A 118 -9.38 4.03 3.31
C ALA A 118 -8.22 3.42 4.13
N LYS A 119 -8.44 2.27 4.80
CA LYS A 119 -7.37 1.54 5.51
C LYS A 119 -6.21 1.19 4.59
N ALA A 120 -6.50 0.60 3.43
CA ALA A 120 -5.48 0.20 2.46
C ALA A 120 -4.76 1.41 1.89
N VAL A 121 -5.51 2.45 1.47
CA VAL A 121 -4.93 3.64 0.83
C VAL A 121 -4.09 4.47 1.81
N LEU A 122 -4.49 4.61 3.09
CA LEU A 122 -3.69 5.32 4.09
C LEU A 122 -2.35 4.63 4.37
N VAL A 123 -2.34 3.30 4.42
CA VAL A 123 -1.10 2.51 4.59
C VAL A 123 -0.20 2.62 3.36
N LEU A 124 -0.77 2.60 2.15
CA LEU A 124 0.00 2.90 0.93
C LEU A 124 0.48 4.37 0.88
N GLY A 125 -0.28 5.31 1.47
CA GLY A 125 0.14 6.70 1.70
C GLY A 125 1.38 6.81 2.57
N ALA A 126 1.42 6.07 3.69
CA ALA A 126 2.59 5.96 4.55
C ALA A 126 3.80 5.34 3.81
N LEU A 127 3.56 4.28 3.03
CA LEU A 127 4.57 3.64 2.18
C LEU A 127 5.14 4.63 1.14
N ALA A 128 4.26 5.36 0.44
CA ALA A 128 4.62 6.36 -0.57
C ALA A 128 5.39 7.53 0.02
N SER A 129 4.94 8.08 1.16
CA SER A 129 5.64 9.15 1.87
C SER A 129 7.05 8.72 2.29
N THR A 130 7.18 7.50 2.82
CA THR A 130 8.45 6.95 3.28
C THR A 130 9.43 6.69 2.13
N TYR A 131 9.01 5.97 1.09
CA TYR A 131 9.89 5.72 -0.06
C TYR A 131 10.12 6.97 -0.91
N GLY A 132 9.14 7.87 -0.99
CA GLY A 132 9.28 9.18 -1.61
C GLY A 132 10.41 9.98 -0.96
N GLY A 133 10.41 10.10 0.36
CA GLY A 133 11.46 10.78 1.12
C GLY A 133 12.84 10.11 1.02
N LEU A 134 12.89 8.78 0.82
CA LEU A 134 14.16 8.06 0.66
C LEU A 134 14.71 8.12 -0.77
N LEU A 135 13.87 7.99 -1.79
CA LEU A 135 14.32 7.78 -3.16
C LEU A 135 14.34 9.07 -4.00
N LEU A 136 13.52 10.07 -3.67
CA LEU A 136 13.54 11.36 -4.36
C LEU A 136 14.88 12.09 -4.22
N PRO A 137 15.54 12.15 -3.04
CA PRO A 137 16.86 12.77 -2.93
C PRO A 137 17.92 12.09 -3.79
N ILE A 138 17.81 10.77 -4.00
CA ILE A 138 18.76 10.00 -4.84
C ILE A 138 18.57 10.37 -6.30
N HIS A 139 17.32 10.50 -6.75
CA HIS A 139 17.00 10.93 -8.12
C HIS A 139 17.54 12.32 -8.44
N LEU A 140 17.54 13.23 -7.45
CA LEU A 140 17.95 14.63 -7.63
C LEU A 140 19.42 14.89 -7.25
N ALA A 141 20.13 13.90 -6.70
CA ALA A 141 21.46 14.10 -6.10
C ALA A 141 22.52 14.65 -7.07
N PHE A 142 22.36 14.45 -8.38
CA PHE A 142 23.30 14.95 -9.39
C PHE A 142 22.96 16.35 -9.92
N SER A 143 21.74 16.84 -9.69
CA SER A 143 21.25 18.14 -10.17
C SER A 143 20.96 19.14 -9.05
N ASP A 144 20.79 18.69 -7.81
CA ASP A 144 20.42 19.51 -6.66
C ASP A 144 21.35 19.25 -5.45
N PRO A 145 22.09 20.27 -4.96
CA PRO A 145 23.01 20.12 -3.83
C PRO A 145 22.33 19.89 -2.47
N VAL A 146 21.08 20.35 -2.28
CA VAL A 146 20.28 20.07 -1.08
C VAL A 146 19.87 18.60 -1.09
N ALA A 147 19.40 18.08 -2.22
CA ALA A 147 19.10 16.67 -2.37
C ALA A 147 20.32 15.77 -2.13
N ALA A 148 21.49 16.15 -2.66
CA ALA A 148 22.75 15.46 -2.41
C ALA A 148 23.13 15.45 -0.91
N SER A 149 22.91 16.58 -0.22
CA SER A 149 23.17 16.70 1.22
C SER A 149 22.23 15.82 2.05
N ILE A 150 20.93 15.80 1.72
CA ILE A 150 19.93 14.92 2.37
C ILE A 150 20.29 13.45 2.15
N ALA A 151 20.68 13.08 0.93
CA ALA A 151 21.11 11.72 0.62
C ALA A 151 22.35 11.31 1.44
N THR A 152 23.32 12.21 1.57
CA THR A 152 24.53 12.00 2.36
C THR A 152 24.22 11.81 3.85
N LEU A 153 23.40 12.69 4.44
CA LEU A 153 23.01 12.61 5.85
C LEU A 153 22.27 11.31 6.18
N ASN A 154 21.43 10.84 5.26
CA ASN A 154 20.67 9.61 5.42
C ASN A 154 21.45 8.33 5.03
N GLN A 155 22.73 8.48 4.65
CA GLN A 155 23.62 7.41 4.18
C GLN A 155 23.02 6.63 3.02
N LEU A 156 22.42 7.34 2.07
CA LEU A 156 21.74 6.76 0.93
C LEU A 156 22.71 6.45 -0.22
N PRO A 157 22.51 5.35 -0.94
CA PRO A 157 23.31 5.03 -2.11
C PRO A 157 22.96 5.94 -3.29
N ILE A 158 23.88 6.84 -3.64
CA ILE A 158 23.69 7.74 -4.79
C ILE A 158 23.66 6.95 -6.12
N LYS A 159 24.38 5.83 -6.21
CA LYS A 159 24.40 4.98 -7.42
C LYS A 159 23.28 3.94 -7.39
N ARG A 160 22.19 4.22 -8.13
CA ARG A 160 21.00 3.36 -8.25
C ARG A 160 21.29 1.95 -8.79
N THR A 161 22.26 1.83 -9.68
CA THR A 161 22.68 0.56 -10.30
C THR A 161 23.06 -0.52 -9.29
N ASN A 162 23.53 -0.13 -8.10
CA ASN A 162 23.94 -1.07 -7.05
C ASN A 162 22.75 -1.83 -6.41
N PHE A 163 21.52 -1.34 -6.57
CA PHE A 163 20.32 -1.91 -5.94
C PHE A 163 19.13 -2.02 -6.91
N GLY A 164 19.39 -1.95 -8.22
CA GLY A 164 18.38 -2.11 -9.28
C GLY A 164 17.52 -3.39 -9.15
N PRO A 165 18.09 -4.58 -8.85
CA PRO A 165 17.28 -5.78 -8.64
C PRO A 165 16.28 -5.65 -7.49
N TRP A 166 16.70 -5.05 -6.37
CA TRP A 166 15.83 -4.83 -5.22
C TRP A 166 14.72 -3.82 -5.54
N LEU A 167 15.03 -2.74 -6.26
CA LEU A 167 14.01 -1.78 -6.72
C LEU A 167 13.01 -2.39 -7.68
N ASN A 168 13.45 -3.26 -8.60
CA ASN A 168 12.56 -3.98 -9.50
C ASN A 168 11.58 -4.86 -8.73
N SER A 169 12.09 -5.60 -7.74
CA SER A 169 11.26 -6.44 -6.88
C SER A 169 10.30 -5.61 -6.03
N LEU A 170 10.75 -4.48 -5.46
CA LEU A 170 9.88 -3.57 -4.71
C LEU A 170 8.80 -2.96 -5.62
N SER A 171 9.16 -2.52 -6.82
CA SER A 171 8.23 -1.99 -7.82
C SER A 171 7.15 -3.00 -8.21
N LEU A 172 7.52 -4.27 -8.37
CA LEU A 172 6.56 -5.35 -8.63
C LEU A 172 5.55 -5.50 -7.48
N VAL A 173 6.01 -5.51 -6.22
CA VAL A 173 5.14 -5.62 -5.03
C VAL A 173 4.22 -4.41 -4.92
N VAL A 174 4.78 -3.20 -5.04
CA VAL A 174 4.05 -1.94 -4.95
C VAL A 174 2.96 -1.86 -6.01
N LYS A 175 3.28 -2.19 -7.27
CA LYS A 175 2.28 -2.20 -8.34
C LYS A 175 1.14 -3.18 -8.05
N ALA A 176 1.46 -4.38 -7.60
CA ALA A 176 0.43 -5.36 -7.24
C ALA A 176 -0.44 -4.89 -6.07
N MET A 177 0.12 -4.22 -5.05
CA MET A 177 -0.67 -3.64 -3.96
C MET A 177 -1.59 -2.51 -4.43
N VAL A 178 -1.11 -1.64 -5.31
CA VAL A 178 -1.92 -0.56 -5.91
C VAL A 178 -3.07 -1.17 -6.72
N ASP A 179 -2.80 -2.17 -7.54
CA ASP A 179 -3.82 -2.86 -8.35
C ASP A 179 -4.89 -3.53 -7.47
N ILE A 180 -4.49 -4.24 -6.39
CA ILE A 180 -5.45 -4.78 -5.40
C ILE A 180 -6.27 -3.67 -4.76
N THR A 181 -5.63 -2.55 -4.40
CA THR A 181 -6.31 -1.44 -3.73
C THR A 181 -7.31 -0.75 -4.65
N LYS A 182 -7.06 -0.69 -5.97
CA LYS A 182 -8.04 -0.24 -6.97
C LYS A 182 -9.30 -1.12 -6.94
N CYS A 183 -9.15 -2.45 -6.88
CA CYS A 183 -10.30 -3.35 -6.74
C CYS A 183 -11.07 -3.12 -5.42
N ILE A 184 -10.37 -2.86 -4.31
CA ILE A 184 -11.01 -2.56 -3.02
C ILE A 184 -11.81 -1.25 -3.09
N VAL A 185 -11.22 -0.19 -3.64
CA VAL A 185 -11.87 1.11 -3.84
C VAL A 185 -13.10 0.97 -4.74
N GLU A 186 -12.98 0.25 -5.85
CA GLU A 186 -14.11 0.00 -6.76
C GLU A 186 -15.24 -0.74 -6.04
N PHE A 187 -14.93 -1.84 -5.35
CA PHE A 187 -15.92 -2.63 -4.62
C PHE A 187 -16.62 -1.79 -3.55
N GLU A 188 -15.90 -1.06 -2.71
CA GLU A 188 -16.46 -0.22 -1.64
C GLU A 188 -17.39 0.89 -2.17
N ARG A 189 -17.26 1.31 -3.44
CA ARG A 189 -18.17 2.29 -4.06
C ARG A 189 -19.48 1.69 -4.53
N LEU A 190 -19.59 0.37 -4.63
CA LEU A 190 -20.82 -0.27 -5.07
C LEU A 190 -21.96 0.00 -4.07
N PRO A 191 -23.19 0.27 -4.56
CA PRO A 191 -24.33 0.63 -3.72
C PRO A 191 -24.94 -0.60 -3.02
N PHE A 192 -24.22 -1.18 -2.05
CA PHE A 192 -24.63 -2.40 -1.35
C PHE A 192 -25.84 -2.26 -0.41
N LYS A 193 -26.39 -1.04 -0.23
CA LYS A 193 -27.44 -0.76 0.77
C LYS A 193 -28.73 -1.57 0.53
N GLN A 194 -28.92 -2.19 -0.64
CA GLN A 194 -30.13 -2.96 -0.98
C GLN A 194 -29.88 -4.42 -1.39
N VAL A 195 -28.64 -4.86 -1.64
CA VAL A 195 -28.31 -6.18 -2.24
C VAL A 195 -27.74 -7.18 -1.22
N LYS A 196 -27.60 -6.76 0.05
CA LYS A 196 -26.88 -7.52 1.09
C LYS A 196 -27.52 -8.84 1.53
N LEU A 197 -28.76 -9.16 1.15
CA LEU A 197 -29.50 -10.22 1.86
C LEU A 197 -29.52 -11.60 1.20
N ASP A 198 -29.26 -11.77 -0.11
CA ASP A 198 -29.45 -13.09 -0.75
C ASP A 198 -28.35 -13.56 -1.73
N ASN A 199 -27.25 -12.82 -1.90
CA ASN A 199 -26.22 -13.21 -2.87
C ASN A 199 -24.95 -13.74 -2.19
N LYS A 200 -24.86 -15.08 -2.07
CA LYS A 200 -23.68 -15.81 -1.55
C LYS A 200 -22.36 -15.35 -2.20
N PHE A 201 -22.36 -15.05 -3.50
CA PHE A 201 -21.17 -14.59 -4.22
C PHE A 201 -20.69 -13.20 -3.78
N VAL A 202 -21.62 -12.30 -3.46
CA VAL A 202 -21.26 -10.96 -2.94
C VAL A 202 -20.66 -11.07 -1.54
N GLY A 203 -21.21 -11.97 -0.70
CA GLY A 203 -20.64 -12.27 0.62
C GLY A 203 -19.22 -12.85 0.54
N GLU A 204 -19.00 -13.82 -0.35
CA GLU A 204 -17.65 -14.38 -0.59
C GLU A 204 -16.66 -13.32 -1.09
N THR A 205 -17.08 -12.50 -2.06
CA THR A 205 -16.25 -11.38 -2.55
C THR A 205 -15.92 -10.40 -1.44
N MET A 206 -16.88 -10.07 -0.57
CA MET A 206 -16.67 -9.17 0.57
C MET A 206 -15.64 -9.72 1.56
N SER A 207 -15.67 -11.02 1.86
CA SER A 207 -14.63 -11.68 2.68
C SER A 207 -13.25 -11.56 2.02
N ASN A 208 -13.17 -11.80 0.71
CA ASN A 208 -11.93 -11.66 -0.05
C ASN A 208 -11.41 -10.22 -0.09
N ILE A 209 -12.28 -9.21 -0.05
CA ILE A 209 -11.90 -7.79 0.06
C ILE A 209 -11.23 -7.51 1.41
N TYR A 210 -11.74 -8.08 2.51
CA TYR A 210 -11.15 -7.92 3.83
C TYR A 210 -9.77 -8.58 3.91
N LEU A 211 -9.66 -9.81 3.38
CA LEU A 211 -8.39 -10.53 3.32
C LEU A 211 -7.39 -9.80 2.41
N ALA A 212 -7.81 -9.29 1.26
CA ALA A 212 -6.97 -8.52 0.36
C ALA A 212 -6.48 -7.22 1.01
N SER A 213 -7.35 -6.53 1.76
CA SER A 213 -6.96 -5.35 2.56
C SER A 213 -5.87 -5.70 3.56
N TYR A 214 -6.02 -6.83 4.28
CA TYR A 214 -5.00 -7.33 5.20
C TYR A 214 -3.66 -7.62 4.51
N LEU A 215 -3.70 -8.28 3.34
CA LEU A 215 -2.51 -8.61 2.59
C LEU A 215 -1.79 -7.38 2.05
N VAL A 216 -2.52 -6.33 1.64
CA VAL A 216 -1.93 -5.03 1.25
C VAL A 216 -1.21 -4.40 2.44
N VAL A 217 -1.87 -4.27 3.60
CA VAL A 217 -1.27 -3.66 4.80
C VAL A 217 -0.03 -4.43 5.25
N LYS A 218 -0.15 -5.76 5.35
CA LYS A 218 0.96 -6.65 5.72
C LYS A 218 2.15 -6.53 4.76
N SER A 219 1.88 -6.47 3.45
CA SER A 219 2.91 -6.38 2.43
C SER A 219 3.60 -5.02 2.42
N ALA A 220 2.85 -3.94 2.61
CA ALA A 220 3.41 -2.59 2.76
C ALA A 220 4.33 -2.50 3.98
N LEU A 221 3.90 -3.08 5.11
CA LEU A 221 4.73 -3.20 6.31
C LEU A 221 6.01 -3.99 6.00
N ALA A 222 5.88 -5.16 5.38
CA ALA A 222 7.02 -6.00 4.99
C ALA A 222 8.02 -5.26 4.09
N CYS A 223 7.54 -4.44 3.14
CA CYS A 223 8.40 -3.58 2.32
C CYS A 223 9.21 -2.59 3.18
N LEU A 224 8.57 -1.86 4.10
CA LEU A 224 9.31 -0.90 4.95
C LEU A 224 10.35 -1.57 5.85
N GLN A 225 10.09 -2.80 6.31
CA GLN A 225 11.07 -3.60 7.05
C GLN A 225 12.30 -4.00 6.21
N GLN A 226 12.27 -3.82 4.87
CA GLN A 226 13.42 -4.07 3.99
C GLN A 226 14.36 -2.87 3.85
N ILE A 227 13.99 -1.67 4.35
CA ILE A 227 14.82 -0.44 4.25
C ILE A 227 16.25 -0.62 4.76
N PRO A 228 16.53 -1.34 5.87
CA PRO A 228 17.90 -1.56 6.32
C PRO A 228 18.81 -2.22 5.29
N TYR A 229 18.29 -3.12 4.44
CA TYR A 229 19.06 -3.78 3.38
C TYR A 229 19.39 -2.83 2.23
N PHE A 230 18.53 -1.84 2.00
CA PHE A 230 18.77 -0.79 1.03
C PHE A 230 19.92 0.15 1.47
N LYS A 231 20.03 0.45 2.78
CA LYS A 231 21.13 1.29 3.32
C LYS A 231 22.48 0.56 3.39
N LYS A 232 22.49 -0.77 3.50
CA LYS A 232 23.70 -1.59 3.70
C LYS A 232 24.18 -2.30 2.42
N ILE A 233 24.38 -1.55 1.33
CA ILE A 233 24.86 -2.08 0.02
C ILE A 233 26.24 -2.76 0.07
N GLN A 234 26.96 -2.70 1.18
CA GLN A 234 28.22 -3.44 1.36
C GLN A 234 28.07 -4.97 1.27
N GLN A 235 26.85 -5.55 1.35
CA GLN A 235 26.64 -7.01 1.32
C GLN A 235 25.71 -7.46 0.18
N ALA A 236 26.28 -7.66 -1.01
CA ALA A 236 25.56 -8.06 -2.23
C ALA A 236 24.69 -9.33 -2.08
N MET A 237 25.05 -10.24 -1.17
CA MET A 237 24.31 -11.47 -0.92
C MET A 237 22.98 -11.22 -0.17
N GLU A 238 22.99 -10.34 0.83
CA GLU A 238 21.78 -10.00 1.60
C GLU A 238 20.78 -9.23 0.73
N SER A 239 21.27 -8.31 -0.10
CA SER A 239 20.46 -7.56 -1.07
C SER A 239 19.76 -8.47 -2.08
N ARG A 240 20.46 -9.49 -2.60
CA ARG A 240 19.88 -10.46 -3.54
C ARG A 240 18.78 -11.31 -2.88
N ARG A 241 18.98 -11.72 -1.63
CA ARG A 241 17.96 -12.46 -0.87
C ARG A 241 16.72 -11.61 -0.63
N ALA A 242 16.90 -10.37 -0.19
CA ALA A 242 15.82 -9.41 0.01
C ALA A 242 15.01 -9.18 -1.28
N ALA A 243 15.69 -9.03 -2.42
CA ALA A 243 15.04 -8.91 -3.72
C ALA A 243 14.21 -10.18 -4.08
N GLY A 244 14.75 -11.37 -3.81
CA GLY A 244 14.02 -12.63 -4.03
C GLY A 244 12.76 -12.77 -3.17
N GLU A 245 12.85 -12.39 -1.88
CA GLU A 245 11.72 -12.38 -0.95
C GLU A 245 10.61 -11.42 -1.45
N LEU A 246 10.98 -10.21 -1.88
CA LEU A 246 10.05 -9.24 -2.47
C LEU A 246 9.43 -9.74 -3.78
N SER A 247 10.21 -10.30 -4.71
CA SER A 247 9.66 -10.82 -5.96
C SER A 247 8.62 -11.90 -5.72
N SER A 248 8.89 -12.83 -4.80
CA SER A 248 7.92 -13.88 -4.42
C SER A 248 6.62 -13.27 -3.92
N LEU A 249 6.69 -12.28 -3.03
CA LEU A 249 5.52 -11.57 -2.51
C LEU A 249 4.75 -10.85 -3.64
N GLY A 250 5.46 -10.19 -4.56
CA GLY A 250 4.86 -9.47 -5.67
C GLY A 250 4.09 -10.38 -6.62
N TYR A 251 4.61 -11.57 -6.93
CA TYR A 251 3.89 -12.55 -7.74
C TYR A 251 2.67 -13.14 -7.00
N GLN A 252 2.76 -13.36 -5.68
CA GLN A 252 1.61 -13.79 -4.88
C GLN A 252 0.48 -12.75 -4.91
N LEU A 253 0.81 -11.48 -4.67
CA LEU A 253 -0.17 -10.39 -4.72
C LEU A 253 -0.78 -10.22 -6.11
N ARG A 254 0.00 -10.37 -7.18
CA ARG A 254 -0.52 -10.33 -8.55
C ARG A 254 -1.56 -11.43 -8.80
N ASN A 255 -1.35 -12.63 -8.28
CA ASN A 255 -2.33 -13.71 -8.41
C ASN A 255 -3.62 -13.37 -7.66
N ILE A 256 -3.50 -12.82 -6.44
CA ILE A 256 -4.66 -12.35 -5.66
C ILE A 256 -5.43 -11.28 -6.44
N HIS A 257 -4.72 -10.29 -6.99
CA HIS A 257 -5.31 -9.25 -7.82
C HIS A 257 -6.12 -9.84 -8.99
N THR A 258 -5.56 -10.81 -9.73
CA THR A 258 -6.28 -11.40 -10.87
C THR A 258 -7.59 -12.07 -10.48
N HIS A 259 -7.64 -12.70 -9.30
CA HIS A 259 -8.86 -13.31 -8.79
C HIS A 259 -9.85 -12.26 -8.30
N LEU A 260 -9.37 -11.31 -7.49
CA LEU A 260 -10.19 -10.27 -6.89
C LEU A 260 -10.83 -9.36 -7.94
N ASN A 261 -10.07 -8.93 -8.95
CA ASN A 261 -10.57 -8.07 -10.04
C ASN A 261 -11.77 -8.71 -10.72
N LYS A 262 -11.67 -10.00 -11.08
CA LYS A 262 -12.77 -10.74 -11.70
C LYS A 262 -14.00 -10.79 -10.79
N GLN A 263 -13.81 -10.99 -9.48
CA GLN A 263 -14.93 -11.02 -8.53
C GLN A 263 -15.62 -9.65 -8.39
N VAL A 264 -14.83 -8.58 -8.37
CA VAL A 264 -15.35 -7.20 -8.32
C VAL A 264 -16.11 -6.87 -9.60
N ASP A 265 -15.55 -7.17 -10.79
CA ASP A 265 -16.22 -6.98 -12.09
C ASP A 265 -17.58 -7.69 -12.15
N GLU A 266 -17.63 -8.94 -11.66
CA GLU A 266 -18.88 -9.72 -11.59
C GLU A 266 -19.88 -9.13 -10.58
N CYS A 267 -19.42 -8.60 -9.44
CA CYS A 267 -20.27 -7.90 -8.49
C CYS A 267 -20.85 -6.61 -9.08
N SER A 268 -20.01 -5.80 -9.72
CA SER A 268 -20.40 -4.57 -10.42
C SER A 268 -21.48 -4.87 -11.47
N THR A 269 -21.30 -5.91 -12.28
CA THR A 269 -22.26 -6.34 -13.30
C THR A 269 -23.59 -6.80 -12.68
N LYS A 270 -23.54 -7.65 -11.64
CA LYS A 270 -24.76 -8.14 -10.98
C LYS A 270 -25.56 -6.99 -10.36
N ILE A 271 -24.88 -6.05 -9.70
CA ILE A 271 -25.54 -4.90 -9.05
C ILE A 271 -26.10 -3.92 -10.08
N GLY A 272 -25.39 -3.64 -11.17
CA GLY A 272 -25.91 -2.81 -12.27
C GLY A 272 -27.20 -3.38 -12.89
N ASN A 273 -27.28 -4.71 -13.00
CA ASN A 273 -28.50 -5.38 -13.49
C ASN A 273 -29.69 -5.27 -12.52
N PHE A 274 -29.45 -5.21 -11.20
CA PHE A 274 -30.51 -5.02 -10.20
C PHE A 274 -31.07 -3.59 -10.17
N GLN A 275 -30.33 -2.59 -10.66
CA GLN A 275 -30.80 -1.19 -10.69
C GLN A 275 -31.60 -0.85 -11.95
N MET A 276 -31.59 -1.71 -12.98
CA MET A 276 -32.36 -1.55 -14.22
C MET A 276 -33.70 -2.30 -14.22
N LEU A 277 -34.03 -3.01 -13.13
CA LEU A 277 -35.31 -3.68 -12.91
C LEU A 277 -36.15 -2.90 -11.89
#